data_AF-A0AA38J964-F1
#
_entry.id   AF-A0AA38J964-F1
#
_cell.length_a   1.000
_cell.length_b   1.000
_cell.length_c   1.000
_cell.angle_alpha   90.00
_cell.angle_beta   90.00
_cell.angle_gamma   90.00
#
_symmetry.space_group_name_H-M   'P 1'
#
loop_
_entity.id
_entity.type
_entity.pdbx_description
1 polymer ?
#
loop_
_entity_poly.entity_id
_entity_poly.type
_entity_poly.pdbx_seq_one_letter_code
_entity_poly.pdbx_strand_id
1 'polypeptide(L)'
;MFIRKLLVSLFVLLLYSSSIICSQYVKNVVSREKRTLIWQEGASRLQVITGFGIPLDLKRETVIVGTVFKANYVVPMNISQLVNPYVFYQRKKRASSRWDIYKLLSRAIEMRGFEGKPCILRAICEVAGAPLEKNYGLFNELIHVLFTPSSTNEKVEHHSDNEYYAAQNIGEKDGKCDRIFHDCSSSLMDMFTVYGNEIGSNLF
;
A
#
# COMPACT_ATOMS: atom_id res chain seq x y z
N MET A 1 -73.00 23.22 12.82
CA MET A 1 -72.36 23.22 11.49
C MET A 1 -71.27 24.29 11.33
N PHE A 2 -71.43 25.49 11.90
CA PHE A 2 -70.46 26.60 11.82
C PHE A 2 -69.11 26.30 12.52
N ILE A 3 -69.14 25.72 13.73
CA ILE A 3 -67.94 25.42 14.53
C ILE A 3 -67.01 24.42 13.83
N ARG A 4 -67.56 23.40 13.15
CA ARG A 4 -66.77 22.41 12.40
C ARG A 4 -66.07 23.03 11.18
N LYS A 5 -66.69 24.00 10.50
CA LYS A 5 -66.06 24.73 9.40
C LYS A 5 -64.96 25.69 9.90
N LEU A 6 -65.16 26.31 11.06
CA LEU A 6 -64.17 27.18 11.69
C LEU A 6 -62.93 26.39 12.12
N LEU A 7 -63.10 25.22 12.74
CA LEU A 7 -62.00 24.34 13.15
C LEU A 7 -61.19 23.82 11.97
N VAL A 8 -61.84 23.45 10.86
CA VAL A 8 -61.14 22.99 9.64
C VAL A 8 -60.34 24.14 9.01
N SER A 9 -60.91 25.34 8.93
CA SER A 9 -60.20 26.52 8.41
C SER A 9 -58.96 26.85 9.26
N LEU A 10 -59.08 26.79 10.58
CA LEU A 10 -57.99 27.08 11.50
C LEU A 10 -56.88 26.02 11.44
N PHE A 11 -57.25 24.75 11.28
CA PHE A 11 -56.30 23.66 11.07
C PHE A 11 -55.53 23.80 9.74
N VAL A 12 -56.21 24.18 8.66
CA VAL A 12 -55.55 24.43 7.36
C VAL A 12 -54.56 25.60 7.46
N LEU A 13 -54.90 26.67 8.18
CA LEU A 13 -54.00 27.80 8.40
C LEU A 13 -52.76 27.40 9.23
N LEU A 14 -52.92 26.55 10.24
CA LEU A 14 -51.80 26.04 11.06
C LEU A 14 -50.88 25.10 10.27
N LEU A 15 -51.41 24.28 9.36
CA LEU A 15 -50.59 23.44 8.47
C LEU A 15 -49.82 24.27 7.43
N TYR A 16 -50.41 25.38 6.99
CA TYR A 16 -49.76 26.27 6.02
C TYR A 16 -48.58 27.02 6.65
N SER A 17 -48.73 27.50 7.89
CA SER A 17 -47.66 28.23 8.58
C SER A 17 -46.47 27.34 8.94
N SER A 18 -46.69 26.10 9.38
CA SER A 18 -45.61 25.15 9.67
C SER A 18 -44.80 24.79 8.43
N SER A 19 -45.44 24.69 7.27
CA SER A 19 -44.78 24.43 5.98
C SER A 19 -43.86 25.59 5.55
N ILE A 20 -44.31 26.84 5.77
CA ILE A 20 -43.51 28.05 5.47
C ILE A 20 -42.28 28.13 6.39
N ILE A 21 -42.48 27.89 7.70
CA ILE A 21 -41.40 27.90 8.69
C ILE A 21 -40.36 26.82 8.37
N CYS A 22 -40.80 25.62 8.01
CA CYS A 22 -39.92 24.50 7.64
C CYS A 22 -39.07 24.83 6.40
N SER A 23 -39.68 25.41 5.36
CA SER A 23 -38.97 25.83 4.13
C SER A 23 -37.87 26.87 4.41
N GLN A 24 -38.13 27.80 5.34
CA GLN A 24 -37.16 28.83 5.71
C GLN A 24 -36.04 28.26 6.60
N TYR A 25 -36.34 27.31 7.48
CA TYR A 25 -35.34 26.62 8.30
C TYR A 25 -34.36 25.81 7.44
N VAL A 26 -34.86 25.04 6.46
CA VAL A 26 -34.02 24.23 5.55
C VAL A 26 -33.07 25.11 4.72
N LYS A 27 -33.51 26.28 4.26
CA LYS A 27 -32.64 27.21 3.52
C LYS A 27 -31.45 27.72 4.35
N ASN A 28 -31.64 27.92 5.66
CA ASN A 28 -30.58 28.41 6.54
C ASN A 28 -29.54 27.32 6.90
N VAL A 29 -29.94 26.04 6.93
CA VAL A 29 -29.04 24.92 7.25
C VAL A 29 -28.08 24.58 6.09
N VAL A 30 -28.41 24.95 4.84
CA VAL A 30 -27.56 24.69 3.65
C VAL A 30 -26.57 25.84 3.38
N SER A 31 -26.23 26.66 4.39
CA SER A 31 -25.10 27.58 4.30
C SER A 31 -23.79 26.80 4.50
N ARG A 32 -23.28 26.22 3.41
CA ARG A 32 -22.04 25.44 3.42
C ARG A 32 -20.84 26.39 3.46
N GLU A 33 -20.09 26.38 4.56
CA GLU A 33 -18.84 27.12 4.71
C GLU A 33 -17.81 26.67 3.65
N LYS A 34 -17.07 27.64 3.09
CA LYS A 34 -16.05 27.36 2.06
C LYS A 34 -14.88 26.63 2.70
N ARG A 35 -14.54 25.46 2.18
CA ARG A 35 -13.34 24.70 2.59
C ARG A 35 -12.09 25.43 2.13
N THR A 36 -11.20 25.77 3.06
CA THR A 36 -9.89 26.32 2.74
C THR A 36 -8.94 25.19 2.35
N LEU A 37 -8.27 25.32 1.21
CA LEU A 37 -7.19 24.41 0.77
C LEU A 37 -5.83 24.78 1.39
N ILE A 38 -5.77 25.86 2.16
CA ILE A 38 -4.55 26.47 2.68
C ILE A 38 -4.43 26.18 4.17
N TRP A 39 -3.25 25.74 4.58
CA TRP A 39 -2.94 25.42 5.97
C TRP A 39 -2.79 26.69 6.83
N GLN A 40 -3.11 26.62 8.12
CA GLN A 40 -3.11 27.76 9.06
C GLN A 40 -1.68 28.22 9.40
N GLU A 41 -1.48 29.53 9.57
CA GLU A 41 -0.18 30.13 9.85
C GLU A 41 0.38 29.65 11.20
N GLY A 42 1.57 29.04 11.19
CA GLY A 42 2.28 28.60 12.41
C GLY A 42 2.86 27.18 12.35
N ALA A 43 2.29 26.28 11.54
CA ALA A 43 2.78 24.90 11.41
C ALA A 43 2.96 24.51 9.94
N SER A 44 4.06 24.92 9.32
CA SER A 44 4.33 24.63 7.89
C SER A 44 4.88 23.23 7.62
N ARG A 45 4.92 22.32 8.61
CA ARG A 45 5.49 20.98 8.47
C ARG A 45 4.47 19.92 8.85
N LEU A 46 4.02 19.15 7.87
CA LEU A 46 3.23 17.94 8.05
C LEU A 46 4.19 16.75 8.18
N GLN A 47 4.15 16.06 9.32
CA GLN A 47 4.95 14.85 9.54
C GLN A 47 4.03 13.63 9.49
N VAL A 48 4.27 12.75 8.52
CA VAL A 48 3.60 11.45 8.42
C VAL A 48 4.57 10.40 8.93
N ILE A 49 4.16 9.68 9.97
CA ILE A 49 4.93 8.59 10.56
C ILE A 49 4.12 7.31 10.35
N THR A 50 4.72 6.33 9.70
CA THR A 50 4.18 4.98 9.66
C THR A 50 5.24 4.03 10.18
N GLY A 51 4.84 3.04 10.96
CA GLY A 51 5.77 2.07 11.53
C GLY A 51 5.08 0.75 11.71
N PHE A 52 5.86 -0.31 11.59
CA PHE A 52 5.42 -1.65 11.94
C PHE A 52 6.37 -2.19 13.00
N GLY A 53 5.81 -2.80 14.05
CA GLY A 53 6.53 -3.42 15.15
C GLY A 53 6.08 -4.86 15.29
N ILE A 54 7.04 -5.78 15.36
CA ILE A 54 6.80 -7.19 15.59
C ILE A 54 7.27 -7.49 17.03
N PRO A 55 6.38 -7.98 17.91
CA PRO A 55 6.79 -8.42 19.24
C PRO A 55 7.63 -9.71 19.12
N LEU A 56 8.79 -9.73 19.79
CA LEU A 56 9.64 -10.91 19.94
C LEU A 56 9.48 -11.45 21.37
N ASP A 57 8.99 -12.68 21.49
CA ASP A 57 8.95 -13.40 22.76
C ASP A 57 10.31 -14.04 23.04
N LEU A 58 11.12 -13.41 23.92
CA LEU A 58 12.30 -14.04 24.48
C LEU A 58 11.94 -14.76 25.79
N LYS A 59 12.72 -15.79 26.15
CA LYS A 59 12.51 -16.65 27.34
C LYS A 59 12.33 -15.93 28.69
N ARG A 60 12.61 -14.63 28.79
CA ARG A 60 12.51 -13.85 30.03
C ARG A 60 11.84 -12.49 29.88
N GLU A 61 11.77 -11.92 28.67
CA GLU A 61 11.28 -10.57 28.41
C GLU A 61 10.68 -10.47 27.00
N THR A 62 9.69 -9.59 26.81
CA THR A 62 9.09 -9.32 25.50
C THR A 62 9.75 -8.08 24.89
N VAL A 63 10.38 -8.23 23.74
CA VAL A 63 11.11 -7.14 23.06
C VAL A 63 10.42 -6.86 21.73
N ILE A 64 9.93 -5.63 21.53
CA ILE A 64 9.28 -5.25 20.26
C ILE A 64 10.33 -4.65 19.34
N VAL A 65 10.60 -5.32 18.21
CA VAL A 65 11.47 -4.78 17.16
C VAL A 65 10.61 -4.22 16.05
N GLY A 66 10.86 -2.97 15.67
CA GLY A 66 10.06 -2.29 14.67
C GLY A 66 10.85 -1.35 13.79
N THR A 67 10.29 -1.06 12.62
CA THR A 67 10.81 -0.07 11.68
C THR A 67 9.85 1.11 11.62
N VAL A 68 10.39 2.32 11.48
CA VAL A 68 9.62 3.56 11.42
C VAL A 68 10.03 4.35 10.19
N PHE A 69 9.07 4.63 9.32
CA PHE A 69 9.21 5.53 8.18
C PHE A 69 8.65 6.90 8.56
N LYS A 70 9.49 7.93 8.42
CA LYS A 70 9.14 9.32 8.70
C LYS A 70 9.23 10.14 7.42
N ALA A 71 8.10 10.67 6.97
CA ALA A 71 8.03 11.61 5.86
C ALA A 71 7.70 13.01 6.38
N ASN A 72 8.54 14.00 6.05
CA ASN A 72 8.36 15.39 6.45
C ASN A 72 8.02 16.22 5.21
N TYR A 73 6.81 16.77 5.17
CA TYR A 73 6.30 17.57 4.07
C TYR A 73 6.14 19.02 4.50
N VAL A 74 6.71 19.95 3.74
CA VAL A 74 6.43 21.37 3.95
C VAL A 74 5.09 21.68 3.29
N VAL A 75 4.09 22.04 4.09
CA VAL A 75 2.77 22.38 3.56
C VAL A 75 2.77 23.82 3.02
N PRO A 76 2.15 24.05 1.86
CA PRO A 76 2.11 25.38 1.25
C PRO A 76 1.17 26.29 2.04
N MET A 77 1.69 27.46 2.37
CA MET A 77 0.97 28.52 3.07
C MET A 77 0.32 29.51 2.10
N ASN A 78 0.66 29.43 0.81
CA ASN A 78 0.24 30.38 -0.21
C ASN A 78 -0.28 29.66 -1.47
N ILE A 79 -1.32 30.23 -2.07
CA ILE A 79 -1.94 29.72 -3.31
C ILE A 79 -0.94 29.76 -4.48
N SER A 80 -0.08 30.77 -4.53
CA SER A 80 0.93 30.90 -5.57
C SER A 80 1.90 29.71 -5.61
N GLN A 81 2.16 29.07 -4.45
CA GLN A 81 2.99 27.87 -4.35
C GLN A 81 2.29 26.61 -4.90
N LEU A 82 0.94 26.61 -4.97
CA LEU A 82 0.15 25.57 -5.61
C LEU A 82 0.07 25.76 -7.13
N VAL A 83 -0.11 27.01 -7.57
CA VAL A 83 -0.36 27.34 -8.98
C VAL A 83 0.93 27.35 -9.79
N ASN A 84 2.01 27.85 -9.20
CA ASN A 84 3.33 27.84 -9.80
C ASN A 84 4.28 27.11 -8.84
N PRO A 85 4.17 25.76 -8.75
CA PRO A 85 5.13 25.00 -7.97
C PRO A 85 6.52 25.40 -8.48
N TYR A 86 7.43 25.76 -7.58
CA TYR A 86 8.83 26.00 -7.94
C TYR A 86 9.41 24.63 -8.34
N VAL A 87 9.12 24.20 -9.57
CA VAL A 87 9.44 22.87 -10.05
C VAL A 87 10.94 22.86 -10.26
N PHE A 88 11.69 22.32 -9.30
CA PHE A 88 12.85 21.54 -9.70
C PHE A 88 12.31 20.56 -10.73
N TYR A 89 12.73 20.67 -11.99
CA TYR A 89 12.62 19.59 -12.96
C TYR A 89 13.43 18.41 -12.40
N GLN A 90 12.92 17.77 -11.33
CA GLN A 90 13.28 16.42 -11.01
C GLN A 90 12.77 15.65 -12.21
N ARG A 91 13.72 15.31 -13.09
CA ARG A 91 13.59 14.32 -14.17
C ARG A 91 12.42 13.41 -13.80
N LYS A 92 11.29 13.51 -14.53
CA LYS A 92 10.11 12.63 -14.38
C LYS A 92 10.65 11.30 -13.90
N LYS A 93 10.53 10.99 -12.60
CA LYS A 93 10.97 9.67 -12.13
C LYS A 93 10.09 8.76 -12.97
N ARG A 94 10.70 8.00 -13.87
CA ARG A 94 9.98 6.98 -14.63
C ARG A 94 9.14 6.25 -13.58
N ALA A 95 7.87 5.99 -13.90
CA ALA A 95 7.05 5.14 -13.04
C ALA A 95 7.92 3.93 -12.69
N SER A 96 8.14 3.68 -11.40
CA SER A 96 9.10 2.68 -10.93
C SER A 96 8.84 1.39 -11.68
N SER A 97 9.79 0.95 -12.50
CA SER A 97 9.62 -0.27 -13.27
C SER A 97 9.67 -1.46 -12.31
N ARG A 98 9.12 -2.59 -12.70
CA ARG A 98 9.27 -3.85 -11.96
C ARG A 98 10.75 -4.20 -11.77
N TRP A 99 11.58 -3.86 -12.75
CA TRP A 99 13.03 -4.01 -12.69
C TRP A 99 13.65 -3.22 -11.54
N ASP A 100 13.15 -2.02 -11.26
CA ASP A 100 13.60 -1.21 -10.12
C ASP A 100 13.23 -1.85 -8.78
N ILE A 101 12.08 -2.54 -8.71
CA ILE A 101 11.66 -3.29 -7.52
C ILE A 101 12.60 -4.48 -7.29
N TYR A 102 12.92 -5.26 -8.34
CA TYR A 102 13.87 -6.36 -8.22
C TYR A 102 15.28 -5.89 -7.84
N LYS A 103 15.74 -4.76 -8.37
CA LYS A 103 17.02 -4.14 -7.94
C LYS A 103 16.98 -3.71 -6.48
N LEU A 104 15.86 -3.16 -6.00
CA LEU A 104 15.70 -2.78 -4.60
C LEU A 104 15.71 -4.02 -3.69
N LEU A 105 15.01 -5.08 -4.09
CA LEU A 105 14.97 -6.34 -3.34
C LEU A 105 16.33 -7.03 -3.34
N SER A 106 17.06 -7.06 -4.46
CA SER A 106 18.41 -7.64 -4.52
C SER A 106 19.33 -6.96 -3.51
N ARG A 107 19.30 -5.62 -3.44
CA ARG A 107 20.10 -4.85 -2.48
C ARG A 107 19.68 -5.14 -1.04
N ALA A 108 18.39 -5.30 -0.77
CA ALA A 108 17.90 -5.64 0.56
C ALA A 108 18.38 -7.04 1.00
N ILE A 109 18.41 -8.00 0.08
CA ILE A 109 18.92 -9.35 0.29
C ILE A 109 20.44 -9.32 0.53
N GLU A 110 21.18 -8.54 -0.27
CA GLU A 110 22.63 -8.33 -0.12
C GLU A 110 22.98 -7.74 1.24
N MET A 111 22.22 -6.74 1.71
CA MET A 111 22.42 -6.15 3.04
C MET A 111 22.21 -7.17 4.17
N ARG A 112 21.49 -8.25 3.91
CA ARG A 112 21.24 -9.33 4.87
C ARG A 112 22.26 -10.48 4.77
N GLY A 113 23.25 -10.37 3.87
CA GLY A 113 24.35 -11.33 3.72
C GLY A 113 24.09 -12.44 2.70
N PHE A 114 23.09 -12.31 1.84
CA PHE A 114 22.74 -13.28 0.80
C PHE A 114 23.10 -12.76 -0.60
N GLU A 115 23.12 -13.66 -1.59
CA GLU A 115 23.39 -13.30 -2.99
C GLU A 115 22.16 -12.64 -3.65
N GLY A 116 22.19 -11.31 -3.76
CA GLY A 116 21.03 -10.49 -4.15
C GLY A 116 20.29 -10.95 -5.40
N LYS A 117 20.92 -10.81 -6.58
CA LYS A 117 20.28 -11.11 -7.87
C LYS A 117 19.97 -12.61 -8.04
N PRO A 118 20.88 -13.56 -7.73
CA PRO A 118 20.57 -14.99 -7.82
C PRO A 118 19.39 -15.42 -6.94
N CYS A 119 19.26 -14.88 -5.73
CA CYS A 119 18.12 -15.20 -4.86
C CYS A 119 16.77 -14.70 -5.43
N ILE A 120 16.76 -13.55 -6.10
CA ILE A 120 15.54 -13.09 -6.80
C ILE A 120 15.18 -14.00 -7.96
N LEU A 121 16.17 -14.47 -8.73
CA LEU A 121 15.93 -15.39 -9.84
C LEU A 121 15.42 -16.75 -9.34
N ARG A 122 16.01 -17.28 -8.25
CA ARG A 122 15.55 -18.49 -7.58
C ARG A 122 14.11 -18.36 -7.11
N ALA A 123 13.79 -17.25 -6.45
CA ALA A 123 12.44 -16.93 -5.98
C ALA A 123 11.39 -16.91 -7.11
N ILE A 124 11.70 -16.26 -8.24
CA ILE A 124 10.80 -16.25 -9.41
C ILE A 124 10.59 -17.66 -9.96
N CYS A 125 11.66 -18.44 -10.07
CA CYS A 125 11.59 -19.82 -10.54
C CYS A 125 10.71 -20.69 -9.62
N GLU A 126 10.93 -20.60 -8.30
CA GLU A 126 10.18 -21.36 -7.30
C GLU A 126 8.69 -21.02 -7.33
N VAL A 127 8.34 -19.73 -7.38
CA VAL A 127 6.95 -19.26 -7.46
C VAL A 127 6.28 -19.69 -8.78
N ALA A 128 7.03 -19.74 -9.87
CA ALA A 128 6.53 -20.17 -11.17
C ALA A 128 6.31 -21.70 -11.24
N GLY A 129 7.17 -22.49 -10.58
CA GLY A 129 7.04 -23.95 -10.55
C GLY A 129 6.01 -24.48 -9.55
N ALA A 130 5.82 -23.78 -8.43
CA ALA A 130 4.81 -24.08 -7.41
C ALA A 130 4.01 -22.81 -7.08
N PRO A 131 3.01 -22.45 -7.92
CA PRO A 131 2.20 -21.27 -7.65
C PRO A 131 1.47 -21.43 -6.32
N LEU A 132 1.57 -20.40 -5.49
CA LEU A 132 1.05 -20.42 -4.14
C LEU A 132 -0.47 -20.58 -4.15
N GLU A 133 -1.03 -21.47 -3.33
CA GLU A 133 -2.46 -21.74 -3.34
C GLU A 133 -3.28 -20.49 -3.01
N LYS A 134 -4.33 -20.22 -3.79
CA LYS A 134 -5.18 -19.01 -3.65
C LYS A 134 -5.92 -18.89 -2.31
N ASN A 135 -5.83 -19.90 -1.44
CA ASN A 135 -6.51 -19.94 -0.16
C ASN A 135 -5.79 -19.14 0.94
N TYR A 136 -4.55 -18.70 0.71
CA TYR A 136 -3.72 -17.99 1.69
C TYR A 136 -3.80 -16.45 1.59
N GLY A 137 -4.99 -15.88 1.40
CA GLY A 137 -5.23 -14.43 1.56
C GLY A 137 -4.44 -13.46 0.64
N LEU A 138 -4.55 -12.16 0.93
CA LEU A 138 -4.03 -11.05 0.10
C LEU A 138 -2.49 -11.06 -0.04
N PHE A 139 -1.79 -11.43 1.03
CA PHE A 139 -0.31 -11.45 1.03
C PHE A 139 0.23 -12.43 -0.01
N ASN A 140 -0.42 -13.57 -0.14
CA ASN A 140 -0.04 -14.60 -1.08
C ASN A 140 -0.22 -14.17 -2.54
N GLU A 141 -1.36 -13.53 -2.83
CA GLU A 141 -1.64 -12.95 -4.13
C GLU A 141 -0.64 -11.85 -4.48
N LEU A 142 -0.26 -11.02 -3.50
CA LEU A 142 0.76 -10.00 -3.68
C LEU A 142 2.13 -10.60 -4.03
N ILE A 143 2.57 -11.64 -3.31
CA ILE A 143 3.84 -12.34 -3.61
C ILE A 143 3.79 -12.94 -5.01
N HIS A 144 2.70 -13.63 -5.35
CA HIS A 144 2.55 -14.23 -6.67
C HIS A 144 2.64 -13.17 -7.79
N VAL A 145 1.93 -12.05 -7.66
CA VAL A 145 1.99 -10.94 -8.64
C VAL A 145 3.38 -10.30 -8.70
N LEU A 146 4.06 -10.16 -7.57
CA LEU A 146 5.39 -9.56 -7.47
C LEU A 146 6.47 -10.42 -8.15
N PHE A 147 6.45 -11.73 -7.92
CA PHE A 147 7.46 -12.67 -8.44
C PHE A 147 7.06 -13.37 -9.75
N THR A 148 5.96 -12.95 -10.38
CA THR A 148 5.56 -13.40 -11.72
C THR A 148 5.80 -12.28 -12.73
N PRO A 149 6.97 -12.21 -13.40
CA PRO A 149 7.31 -11.12 -14.31
C PRO A 149 6.35 -10.98 -15.50
N SER A 150 5.65 -12.06 -15.91
CA SER A 150 4.60 -12.01 -16.94
C SER A 150 3.26 -11.40 -16.49
N SER A 151 3.07 -11.13 -15.20
CA SER A 151 1.83 -10.50 -14.68
C SER A 151 1.63 -9.06 -15.16
N THR A 152 2.70 -8.33 -15.52
CA THR A 152 2.61 -7.02 -16.18
C THR A 152 3.22 -7.05 -17.57
N ASN A 153 2.63 -6.28 -18.49
CA ASN A 153 3.16 -6.09 -19.83
C ASN A 153 4.09 -4.86 -19.83
N GLU A 154 5.31 -5.05 -19.32
CA GLU A 154 6.37 -4.03 -19.28
C GLU A 154 7.41 -4.27 -20.37
N LYS A 155 7.88 -3.20 -21.01
CA LYS A 155 9.02 -3.30 -21.94
C LYS A 155 10.29 -3.54 -21.13
N VAL A 156 11.09 -4.51 -21.58
CA VAL A 156 12.44 -4.78 -21.08
C VAL A 156 13.27 -3.50 -21.18
N GLU A 157 13.77 -2.99 -20.03
CA GLU A 157 14.58 -1.77 -20.02
C GLU A 157 16.03 -2.09 -20.39
N HIS A 158 16.59 -3.15 -19.82
CA HIS A 158 17.93 -3.65 -20.10
C HIS A 158 17.90 -5.12 -20.51
N HIS A 159 18.84 -5.53 -21.37
CA HIS A 159 18.95 -6.94 -21.81
C HIS A 159 19.08 -7.91 -20.62
N SER A 160 19.68 -7.50 -19.51
CA SER A 160 19.78 -8.28 -18.28
C SER A 160 18.43 -8.62 -17.65
N ASP A 161 17.38 -7.85 -17.94
CA ASP A 161 16.05 -8.08 -17.37
C ASP A 161 15.36 -9.29 -18.01
N ASN A 162 15.84 -9.75 -19.17
CA ASN A 162 15.40 -11.01 -19.79
C ASN A 162 15.67 -12.24 -18.90
N GLU A 163 16.64 -12.15 -18.00
CA GLU A 163 16.96 -13.23 -17.05
C GLU A 163 15.78 -13.53 -16.11
N TYR A 164 14.97 -12.53 -15.76
CA TYR A 164 13.79 -12.72 -14.91
C TYR A 164 12.70 -13.54 -15.64
N TYR A 165 12.48 -13.27 -16.93
CA TYR A 165 11.56 -14.07 -17.75
C TYR A 165 12.11 -15.49 -17.98
N ALA A 166 13.42 -15.63 -18.15
CA ALA A 166 14.05 -16.94 -18.27
C ALA A 166 13.85 -17.78 -17.00
N ALA A 167 14.04 -17.18 -15.82
CA ALA A 167 13.80 -17.84 -14.54
C ALA A 167 12.35 -18.31 -14.37
N GLN A 168 11.38 -17.48 -14.75
CA GLN A 168 9.96 -17.86 -14.74
C GLN A 168 9.70 -19.08 -15.65
N ASN A 169 10.17 -19.03 -16.90
CA ASN A 169 9.95 -20.11 -17.87
C ASN A 169 10.64 -21.43 -17.47
N ILE A 170 11.75 -21.37 -16.72
CA ILE A 170 12.40 -22.55 -16.13
C ILE A 170 11.52 -23.15 -15.04
N GLY A 171 10.95 -22.32 -14.16
CA GLY A 171 10.03 -22.76 -13.12
C GLY A 171 8.80 -23.48 -13.69
N GLU A 172 8.20 -22.90 -14.75
CA GLU A 172 7.02 -23.46 -15.42
C GLU A 172 7.26 -24.82 -16.11
N LYS A 173 8.49 -25.11 -16.53
CA LYS A 173 8.82 -26.29 -17.36
C LYS A 173 9.56 -27.39 -16.61
N ASP A 174 10.64 -27.03 -15.92
CA ASP A 174 11.63 -27.98 -15.40
C ASP A 174 11.59 -28.13 -13.87
N GLY A 175 11.09 -27.11 -13.15
CA GLY A 175 10.93 -27.12 -11.69
C GLY A 175 12.21 -27.30 -10.86
N LYS A 176 13.40 -27.42 -11.48
CA LYS A 176 14.69 -27.69 -10.81
C LYS A 176 15.42 -26.41 -10.41
N CYS A 177 14.69 -25.48 -9.78
CA CYS A 177 15.19 -24.14 -9.42
C CYS A 177 16.42 -24.19 -8.50
N ASP A 178 16.45 -25.11 -7.54
CA ASP A 178 17.57 -25.26 -6.58
C ASP A 178 18.91 -25.57 -7.25
N ARG A 179 18.89 -26.36 -8.33
CA ARG A 179 20.12 -26.76 -9.04
C ARG A 179 20.62 -25.68 -9.97
N ILE A 180 19.70 -24.96 -10.60
CA ILE A 180 20.01 -23.93 -11.58
C ILE A 180 20.52 -22.67 -10.86
N PHE A 181 19.87 -22.29 -9.75
CA PHE A 181 20.21 -21.12 -8.96
C PHE A 181 20.86 -21.49 -7.63
N HIS A 182 21.92 -22.32 -7.70
CA HIS A 182 22.67 -22.82 -6.54
C HIS A 182 23.45 -21.73 -5.78
N ASP A 183 23.75 -20.62 -6.44
CA ASP A 183 24.38 -19.42 -5.87
C ASP A 183 23.57 -18.82 -4.70
N CYS A 184 22.26 -19.01 -4.71
CA CYS A 184 21.42 -18.68 -3.56
C CYS A 184 21.18 -19.94 -2.73
N SER A 185 21.63 -19.97 -1.48
CA SER A 185 21.45 -21.11 -0.57
C SER A 185 20.05 -21.18 0.06
N SER A 186 19.38 -20.04 0.25
CA SER A 186 18.06 -19.91 0.88
C SER A 186 16.92 -19.85 -0.13
N SER A 187 15.81 -20.56 0.10
CA SER A 187 14.59 -20.42 -0.71
C SER A 187 13.89 -19.08 -0.42
N LEU A 188 12.98 -18.64 -1.32
CA LEU A 188 12.05 -17.53 -1.06
C LEU A 188 11.39 -17.66 0.32
N MET A 189 10.99 -18.89 0.71
CA MET A 189 10.35 -19.12 1.99
C MET A 189 11.32 -18.87 3.15
N ASP A 190 12.58 -19.29 3.05
CA ASP A 190 13.61 -19.04 4.06
C ASP A 190 13.91 -17.55 4.26
N MET A 191 13.78 -16.75 3.21
CA MET A 191 13.92 -15.29 3.28
C MET A 191 12.85 -14.64 4.19
N PHE A 192 11.65 -15.25 4.26
CA PHE A 192 10.55 -14.81 5.12
C PHE A 192 10.46 -15.60 6.44
N THR A 193 10.93 -16.85 6.49
CA THR A 193 10.81 -17.78 7.63
C THR A 193 12.02 -17.77 8.58
N VAL A 194 12.95 -16.82 8.46
CA VAL A 194 13.83 -16.47 9.62
C VAL A 194 13.01 -16.18 10.90
N TYR A 195 11.70 -15.96 10.78
CA TYR A 195 10.75 -15.86 11.90
C TYR A 195 9.85 -17.09 12.16
N GLY A 196 9.94 -18.17 11.37
CA GLY A 196 9.05 -19.34 11.46
C GLY A 196 9.67 -20.55 12.18
N ASN A 197 10.98 -20.77 12.06
CA ASN A 197 11.60 -22.01 12.56
C ASN A 197 11.89 -22.05 14.08
N GLU A 198 11.60 -20.98 14.83
CA GLU A 198 11.56 -21.04 16.30
C GLU A 198 10.14 -21.18 16.87
N ILE A 199 9.11 -21.00 16.03
CA ILE A 199 7.69 -21.08 16.46
C ILE A 199 7.15 -22.52 16.33
N GLY A 200 7.75 -23.35 15.47
CA GLY A 200 7.28 -24.72 15.20
C GLY A 200 7.86 -25.85 16.08
N SER A 201 8.96 -25.63 16.82
CA SER A 201 9.61 -26.69 17.60
C SER A 201 9.28 -26.68 19.10
N ASN A 202 8.44 -25.76 19.56
CA ASN A 202 7.92 -25.74 20.93
C ASN A 202 6.40 -25.98 20.99
N LEU A 203 5.82 -26.51 19.91
CA LEU A 203 4.43 -26.95 19.88
C LEU A 203 4.32 -28.47 19.63
N PHE A 204 5.22 -29.26 20.23
CA PHE A 204 5.03 -30.64 20.68
C PHE A 204 5.98 -30.95 21.82
#